data_AF-A0A1D8RE07-F1
#
_entry.id   AF-A0A1D8RE07-F1
#
_cell.length_a   1.000
_cell.length_b   1.000
_cell.length_c   1.000
_cell.angle_alpha   90.00
_cell.angle_beta   90.00
_cell.angle_gamma   90.00
#
_symmetry.space_group_name_H-M   'P 1'
#
loop_
_entity.id
_entity.type
_entity.pdbx_description
1 polymer ?
#
loop_
_entity_poly.entity_id
_entity_poly.type
_entity_poly.pdbx_seq_one_letter_code
_entity_poly.pdbx_strand_id
1 'polypeptide(L)' 'MNILLNVIFFLQVSLLGFLILTRSPARLPGFEKTRNKSLDQLILIILISFLLILLGFKCR' A
#
# COMPACT_ATOMS: atom_id res chain seq x y z
N MET A 1 21.05 -12.22 -0.17
CA MET A 1 20.14 -11.69 -1.22
C MET A 1 19.73 -10.27 -0.86
N ASN A 2 20.18 -9.35 -1.70
CA ASN A 2 19.94 -7.91 -1.83
C ASN A 2 19.29 -7.15 -0.66
N ILE A 3 20.13 -6.40 0.07
CA ILE A 3 19.77 -5.19 0.84
C ILE A 3 18.73 -4.33 0.10
N LEU A 4 18.87 -4.24 -1.23
CA LEU A 4 17.96 -3.51 -2.10
C LEU A 4 16.49 -3.96 -2.00
N LEU A 5 16.24 -5.27 -1.88
CA LEU A 5 14.88 -5.80 -1.74
C LEU A 5 14.30 -5.52 -0.34
N ASN A 6 15.14 -5.55 0.71
CA ASN A 6 14.72 -5.15 2.06
C ASN A 6 14.36 -3.65 2.11
N VAL A 7 15.12 -2.80 1.43
CA VAL A 7 14.82 -1.36 1.33
C VAL A 7 13.49 -1.14 0.60
N ILE A 8 13.26 -1.82 -0.52
CA ILE A 8 11.98 -1.74 -1.25
C ILE A 8 10.81 -2.22 -0.38
N PHE A 9 10.99 -3.32 0.35
CA PHE A 9 9.98 -3.87 1.24
C PHE A 9 9.63 -2.89 2.37
N PHE A 10 10.65 -2.32 3.02
CA PHE A 10 10.47 -1.32 4.07
C PHE A 10 9.73 -0.08 3.55
N LEU A 11 10.09 0.40 2.35
CA LEU A 11 9.45 1.54 1.72
C LEU A 11 7.96 1.29 1.45
N GLN A 12 7.62 0.09 0.96
CA GLN A 12 6.23 -0.29 0.70
C GLN A 12 5.39 -0.34 1.98
N VAL A 13 5.92 -0.93 3.06
CA VAL A 13 5.20 -1.01 4.35
C VAL A 13 4.98 0.38 4.94
N SER A 14 5.99 1.25 4.89
CA SER A 14 5.87 2.64 5.36
C SER A 14 4.81 3.42 4.58
N LEU A 15 4.81 3.28 3.26
CA LEU A 15 3.86 3.96 2.38
C LEU A 15 2.42 3.46 2.58
N LEU A 16 2.25 2.15 2.82
CA LEU A 16 0.96 1.54 3.12
C LEU A 16 0.42 2.02 4.49
N GLY A 17 1.29 2.11 5.50
CA GLY A 17 0.93 2.70 6.80
C GLY A 17 0.49 4.17 6.68
N PHE A 18 1.20 4.97 5.89
CA PHE A 18 0.83 6.37 5.64
C PHE A 18 -0.52 6.50 4.92
N LEU A 19 -0.77 5.65 3.92
CA LEU A 19 -2.06 5.61 3.20
C LEU A 19 -3.23 5.21 4.12
N ILE A 20 -3.01 4.29 5.06
CA ILE A 20 -4.03 3.91 6.04
C ILE A 20 -4.31 5.08 7.00
N LEU A 21 -3.26 5.75 7.49
CA LEU A 21 -3.41 6.89 8.40
C LEU A 21 -4.07 8.11 7.74
N THR A 22 -3.80 8.34 6.45
CA THR A 22 -4.42 9.43 5.68
C THR A 22 -5.87 9.16 5.29
N ARG A 23 -6.37 7.94 5.52
CA ARG A 23 -7.78 7.58 5.31
C ARG A 23 -8.65 8.33 6.32
N SER A 24 -9.18 9.48 5.91
CA SER A 24 -10.08 10.27 6.74
C SER A 24 -11.40 9.54 6.99
N PRO A 25 -11.92 9.57 8.24
CA PRO A 25 -13.25 9.07 8.55
C PRO A 25 -14.29 9.95 7.84
N ALA A 26 -15.20 9.31 7.10
CA ALA A 26 -16.18 9.94 6.22
C ALA A 26 -17.02 11.01 6.94
N ARG A 27 -16.63 12.29 6.86
CA ARG A 27 -17.35 13.45 7.37
C ARG A 27 -18.27 14.07 6.32
N LEU A 28 -18.01 13.87 5.03
CA LEU A 28 -18.83 14.40 3.92
C LEU A 28 -19.27 13.29 2.95
N PRO A 29 -20.58 12.96 2.89
CA PRO A 29 -21.11 11.85 2.08
C PRO A 29 -21.09 12.22 0.60
N GLY A 30 -19.99 11.93 -0.10
CA GLY A 30 -19.86 12.12 -1.55
C GLY A 30 -18.41 12.36 -1.95
N PHE A 31 -17.83 13.47 -1.49
CA PHE A 31 -16.44 13.82 -1.81
C PHE A 31 -15.43 12.85 -1.18
N GLU A 32 -15.67 12.47 0.08
CA GLU A 32 -14.79 11.52 0.76
C GLU A 32 -15.00 10.08 0.28
N LYS A 33 -16.17 9.74 -0.28
CA LYS A 33 -16.40 8.43 -0.88
C LYS A 33 -15.54 8.22 -2.13
N THR A 34 -15.44 9.23 -3.00
CA THR A 34 -14.61 9.16 -4.21
C THR A 34 -13.12 9.19 -3.86
N ARG A 35 -12.70 10.03 -2.92
CA ARG A 35 -11.30 10.08 -2.44
C ARG A 35 -10.88 8.80 -1.73
N ASN A 36 -11.74 8.24 -0.89
CA ASN A 36 -11.42 6.98 -0.21
C ASN A 36 -11.42 5.81 -1.20
N LYS A 37 -12.24 5.83 -2.25
CA LYS A 37 -12.19 4.83 -3.33
C LYS A 37 -10.88 4.86 -4.11
N SER A 38 -10.33 6.04 -4.42
CA SER A 38 -9.03 6.14 -5.10
C SER A 38 -7.87 5.74 -4.18
N LEU A 39 -7.93 6.08 -2.90
CA LEU A 39 -7.00 5.58 -1.88
C LEU A 39 -7.05 4.05 -1.77
N ASP A 40 -8.25 3.46 -1.75
CA ASP A 40 -8.41 2.00 -1.69
C ASP A 40 -7.85 1.31 -2.94
N GLN A 41 -8.01 1.90 -4.13
CA GLN A 41 -7.38 1.39 -5.36
C GLN A 41 -5.85 1.46 -5.29
N LEU A 42 -5.27 2.54 -4.76
CA LEU A 42 -3.82 2.66 -4.56
C LEU A 42 -3.30 1.63 -3.56
N ILE A 43 -4.00 1.44 -2.44
CA ILE A 43 -3.65 0.43 -1.43
C ILE A 43 -3.67 -0.97 -2.07
N LEU A 44 -4.68 -1.28 -2.89
CA LEU A 44 -4.78 -2.57 -3.57
C LEU A 44 -3.58 -2.85 -4.49
N ILE A 45 -3.16 -1.86 -5.29
CA ILE A 45 -2.01 -1.99 -6.20
C ILE A 45 -0.71 -2.25 -5.41
N ILE A 46 -0.50 -1.51 -4.32
CA ILE A 46 0.68 -1.68 -3.47
C ILE A 46 0.67 -3.06 -2.82
N LEU A 47 -0.50 -3.53 -2.38
CA LEU A 47 -0.65 -4.84 -1.73
C LEU A 47 -0.37 -5.99 -2.70
N ILE A 48 -0.79 -5.89 -3.97
CA ILE A 48 -0.46 -6.86 -5.02
C ILE A 48 1.06 -6.85 -5.31
N SER A 49 1.66 -5.66 -5.43
CA SER A 49 3.11 -5.54 -5.64
C SER A 49 3.91 -6.16 -4.49
N PHE A 50 3.48 -5.92 -3.26
CA PHE A 50 4.06 -6.50 -2.06
C PHE A 50 4.00 -8.04 -2.06
N LEU A 51 2.87 -8.60 -2.49
CA LEU A 51 2.67 -10.05 -2.56
C LEU A 51 3.59 -10.70 -3.60
N LEU A 52 3.82 -10.04 -4.74
CA LEU A 52 4.78 -10.48 -5.76
C LEU A 52 6.23 -10.45 -5.24
N ILE A 53 6.60 -9.42 -4.48
CA ILE A 53 7.93 -9.32 -3.86
C ILE A 53 8.12 -10.43 -2.81
N LEU A 54 7.09 -10.72 -2.00
CA LEU A 54 7.10 -11.82 -1.04
C LEU A 54 7.28 -13.19 -1.72
N LEU A 55 6.57 -13.45 -2.81
CA LEU A 55 6.75 -14.66 -3.61
C LEU A 55 8.16 -14.73 -4.21
N GLY A 56 8.69 -13.61 -4.69
CA GLY A 56 10.07 -13.51 -5.19
C GLY A 56 11.15 -13.77 -4.12
N PHE A 57 10.86 -13.45 -2.85
CA PHE A 57 11.72 -13.78 -1.71
C PHE A 57 11.64 -15.25 -1.30
N LYS A 58 10.48 -15.89 -1.44
CA LYS A 58 10.26 -17.27 -1.01
C LYS A 58 10.66 -18.29 -2.09
N CYS A 59 10.56 -17.93 -3.37
CA CYS A 59 10.93 -18.78 -4.51
C CYS A 59 12.41 -18.71 -4.90
N ARG A 60 13.24 -18.01 -4.12
CA ARG A 60 14.67 -17.81 -4.36
C ARG A 60 15.44 -18.14 -3.09
#